data_AF-A0A7Y4SWK5-F1
#
_entry.id   AF-A0A7Y4SWK5-F1
#
_cell.length_a   1.000
_cell.length_b   1.000
_cell.length_c   1.000
_cell.angle_alpha   90.00
_cell.angle_beta   90.00
_cell.angle_gamma   90.00
#
_symmetry.space_group_name_H-M   'P 1'
#
loop_
_entity.id
_entity.type
_entity.pdbx_description
1 polymer ?
#
loop_
_entity_poly.entity_id
_entity_poly.type
_entity_poly.pdbx_seq_one_letter_code
_entity_poly.pdbx_strand_id
1 'polypeptide(L)'
;MLLPPLGSQDITPVGPDLRGLFEYDDERGVLRPRPVVRRSWPIDGSSGVTSRMLRLPVGVREPLGRLGSRLQTLWRYADAGMQVTDETLYDLDVEGLAWAPFNGGVISDFFPAFEVRLGHAVQLPDEFLVSPTALAHPLSGLLTAPATFDDNVLEPGGARAVNFRSLGYRIDPADRFLSSTGTLMLPFPVQVGGALAPFTWRDTALQGVGGRFGGGIPLKIERTLDPTIVPGSVAAAGAVPSFGLPLLIELRAFASGALLGLNDFQVAVAAAGQLFPTFRVHSTGGVNFAGADVRVDPDQAEVPSGGYDPTSNPPGQPTRDHDPAVYFGQIDTVTRLTRVHTVWFDTESNDPDYFAPLVTPPAALQPAGTSVVLEYRGAPGFFGSEGAELDARQLDVYGEVSTGSVLYPGDEHGWARDIDALDGLRYIQIRITFASNVESGLLPELDSLAFAFLRR
;
A
#
# COMPACT_ATOMS: atom_id res chain seq x y z
N MET A 1 28.61 -14.72 18.63
CA MET A 1 29.95 -14.79 19.26
C MET A 1 30.31 -13.39 19.70
N LEU A 2 30.65 -13.18 20.98
CA LEU A 2 30.94 -11.85 21.55
C LEU A 2 32.18 -11.24 20.88
N LEU A 3 32.01 -10.07 20.26
CA LEU A 3 33.11 -9.23 19.79
C LEU A 3 33.99 -8.80 21.00
N PRO A 4 35.31 -8.63 20.82
CA PRO A 4 36.19 -8.21 21.90
C PRO A 4 35.87 -6.75 22.31
N PRO A 5 36.10 -6.38 23.58
CA PRO A 5 35.79 -5.04 24.06
C PRO A 5 36.77 -4.05 23.42
N LEU A 6 36.22 -3.13 22.63
CA LEU A 6 36.91 -1.89 22.29
C LEU A 6 37.00 -1.01 23.55
N GLY A 7 38.00 -0.13 23.58
CA GLY A 7 38.46 0.57 24.78
C GLY A 7 37.39 1.47 25.43
N SER A 8 37.62 1.83 26.69
CA SER A 8 36.68 2.51 27.59
C SER A 8 36.35 3.98 27.25
N GLN A 9 36.26 4.34 25.98
CA GLN A 9 35.68 5.60 25.47
C GLN A 9 34.74 5.40 24.28
N ASP A 10 34.47 4.16 23.87
CA ASP A 10 33.44 3.89 22.87
C ASP A 10 32.06 3.94 23.52
N ILE A 11 31.16 4.69 22.90
CA ILE A 11 29.71 4.60 23.07
C ILE A 11 29.36 3.12 22.86
N THR A 12 29.32 2.33 23.94
CA THR A 12 28.80 0.97 23.86
C THR A 12 27.32 1.11 23.51
N PRO A 13 26.87 0.72 22.31
CA PRO A 13 25.45 0.71 22.03
C PRO A 13 24.81 -0.27 23.02
N VAL A 14 23.70 0.14 23.63
CA VAL A 14 22.98 -0.68 24.63
C VAL A 14 22.25 -1.85 23.95
N GLY A 15 22.23 -1.89 22.62
CA GLY A 15 21.60 -2.90 21.77
C GLY A 15 22.25 -3.01 20.38
N PRO A 16 21.60 -3.70 19.43
CA PRO A 16 22.07 -3.79 18.05
C PRO A 16 22.00 -2.44 17.33
N ASP A 17 22.86 -2.26 16.32
CA ASP A 17 22.93 -1.02 15.53
C ASP A 17 21.94 -0.99 14.35
N LEU A 18 21.34 -2.12 13.99
CA LEU A 18 20.50 -2.28 12.80
C LEU A 18 19.12 -2.85 13.14
N ARG A 19 18.09 -2.26 12.55
CA ARG A 19 16.69 -2.68 12.61
C ARG A 19 16.17 -3.01 11.22
N GLY A 20 15.52 -4.14 11.05
CA GLY A 20 14.82 -4.48 9.81
C GLY A 20 14.78 -5.99 9.62
N LEU A 21 14.31 -6.42 8.45
CA LEU A 21 14.33 -7.83 8.07
C LEU A 21 15.45 -8.06 7.07
N PHE A 22 16.62 -8.45 7.54
CA PHE A 22 17.79 -8.73 6.72
C PHE A 22 18.47 -10.01 7.19
N GLU A 23 19.30 -10.58 6.32
CA GLU A 23 20.16 -11.72 6.64
C GLU A 23 21.59 -11.20 6.83
N TYR A 24 22.28 -11.70 7.85
CA TYR A 24 23.70 -11.46 8.03
C TYR A 24 24.45 -12.76 7.75
N ASP A 25 25.34 -12.72 6.75
CA ASP A 25 26.20 -13.83 6.40
C ASP A 25 27.46 -13.79 7.28
N ASP A 26 27.46 -14.58 8.36
CA ASP A 26 28.55 -14.60 9.36
C ASP A 26 29.90 -15.03 8.76
N GLU A 27 29.91 -15.84 7.69
CA GLU A 27 31.15 -16.33 7.08
C GLU A 27 31.80 -15.26 6.20
N ARG A 28 30.97 -14.48 5.48
CA ARG A 28 31.43 -13.42 4.58
C ARG A 28 31.46 -12.04 5.24
N GLY A 29 30.80 -11.86 6.37
CA GLY A 29 30.66 -10.58 7.06
C GLY A 29 29.76 -9.57 6.33
N VAL A 30 28.80 -10.03 5.51
CA VAL A 30 27.98 -9.16 4.65
C VAL A 30 26.51 -9.18 5.04
N LEU A 31 25.86 -8.01 4.94
CA LEU A 31 24.42 -7.84 5.02
C LEU A 31 23.77 -8.18 3.68
N ARG A 32 22.66 -8.91 3.75
CA ARG A 32 21.88 -9.35 2.58
C ARG A 32 20.40 -9.06 2.81
N PRO A 33 19.63 -8.75 1.76
CA PRO A 33 18.19 -8.60 1.88
C PRO A 33 17.50 -9.93 2.15
N ARG A 34 16.20 -9.85 2.45
CA ARG A 34 15.33 -11.02 2.36
C ARG A 34 15.36 -11.61 0.94
N PRO A 35 15.15 -12.93 0.80
CA PRO A 35 15.02 -13.55 -0.50
C PRO A 35 13.84 -12.97 -1.28
N VAL A 36 13.94 -13.00 -2.62
CA VAL A 36 12.82 -12.66 -3.49
C VAL A 36 11.77 -13.77 -3.39
N VAL A 37 10.59 -13.41 -2.88
CA VAL A 37 9.46 -14.33 -2.71
C VAL A 37 8.24 -13.74 -3.40
N ARG A 38 7.55 -14.58 -4.18
CA ARG A 38 6.25 -14.26 -4.78
C ARG A 38 5.13 -14.94 -4.03
N ARG A 39 4.03 -14.22 -3.80
CA ARG A 39 2.83 -14.74 -3.14
C ARG A 39 1.58 -14.18 -3.79
N SER A 40 0.54 -14.98 -3.79
CA SER A 40 -0.79 -14.61 -4.25
C SER A 40 -1.75 -14.58 -3.06
N TRP A 41 -2.55 -13.52 -2.99
CA TRP A 41 -3.46 -13.24 -1.88
C TRP A 41 -4.88 -13.10 -2.41
N PRO A 42 -5.67 -14.17 -2.40
CA PRO A 42 -7.08 -14.08 -2.76
C PRO A 42 -7.83 -13.23 -1.74
N ILE A 43 -8.71 -12.38 -2.25
CA ILE A 43 -9.62 -11.54 -1.49
C ILE A 43 -11.02 -11.92 -1.91
N ASP A 44 -11.59 -12.91 -1.24
CA ASP A 44 -12.89 -13.48 -1.58
C ASP A 44 -13.66 -13.93 -0.32
N GLY A 45 -14.80 -14.58 -0.53
CA GLY A 45 -15.66 -15.06 0.56
C GLY A 45 -15.07 -16.17 1.44
N SER A 46 -13.78 -16.50 1.31
CA SER A 46 -13.08 -17.50 2.12
C SER A 46 -11.79 -16.98 2.78
N SER A 47 -11.34 -15.77 2.42
CA SER A 47 -10.14 -15.14 2.98
C SER A 47 -10.48 -14.14 4.06
N GLY A 48 -9.61 -14.02 5.08
CA GLY A 48 -9.58 -12.90 6.01
C GLY A 48 -10.95 -12.40 6.49
N VAL A 49 -11.12 -11.07 6.50
CA VAL A 49 -12.38 -10.43 6.90
C VAL A 49 -13.50 -10.63 5.87
N THR A 50 -13.16 -10.75 4.58
CA THR A 50 -14.15 -10.97 3.51
C THR A 50 -14.90 -12.29 3.64
N SER A 51 -14.34 -13.28 4.36
CA SER A 51 -15.02 -14.53 4.74
C SER A 51 -16.26 -14.34 5.62
N ARG A 52 -16.39 -13.18 6.28
CA ARG A 52 -17.54 -12.81 7.11
C ARG A 52 -18.56 -11.95 6.39
N MET A 53 -18.23 -11.45 5.20
CA MET A 53 -19.11 -10.58 4.43
C MET A 53 -20.19 -11.38 3.68
N LEU A 54 -21.32 -10.71 3.43
CA LEU A 54 -22.40 -11.26 2.64
C LEU A 54 -22.09 -11.09 1.15
N ARG A 55 -21.80 -12.20 0.47
CA ARG A 55 -21.69 -12.24 -1.00
C ARG A 55 -23.01 -11.80 -1.63
N LEU A 56 -22.97 -10.84 -2.54
CA LEU A 56 -24.18 -10.41 -3.26
C LEU A 56 -24.61 -11.47 -4.28
N PRO A 57 -25.92 -11.75 -4.39
CA PRO A 57 -26.47 -12.70 -5.36
C PRO A 57 -26.63 -12.09 -6.77
N VAL A 58 -26.11 -10.87 -6.97
CA VAL A 58 -26.13 -10.13 -8.23
C VAL A 58 -24.73 -9.65 -8.56
N GLY A 59 -24.41 -9.60 -9.85
CA GLY A 59 -23.16 -9.03 -10.33
C GLY A 59 -23.22 -7.51 -10.36
N VAL A 60 -22.07 -6.88 -10.17
CA VAL A 60 -21.89 -5.43 -10.28
C VAL A 60 -21.12 -5.14 -11.55
N ARG A 61 -21.60 -4.25 -12.42
CA ARG A 61 -20.99 -4.02 -13.73
C ARG A 61 -19.83 -3.02 -13.70
N GLU A 62 -19.88 -2.04 -12.81
CA GLU A 62 -18.88 -0.98 -12.78
C GLU A 62 -17.50 -1.58 -12.43
N PRO A 63 -16.42 -1.17 -13.11
CA PRO A 63 -16.34 -0.09 -14.10
C PRO A 63 -16.48 -0.54 -15.57
N LEU A 64 -16.73 -1.82 -15.86
CA LEU A 64 -16.67 -2.41 -17.22
C LEU A 64 -17.92 -2.12 -18.07
N GLY A 65 -18.43 -0.90 -18.02
CA GLY A 65 -19.53 -0.41 -18.85
C GLY A 65 -19.05 0.30 -20.12
N ARG A 66 -19.88 0.31 -21.17
CA ARG A 66 -19.55 0.92 -22.47
C ARG A 66 -19.49 2.46 -22.48
N LEU A 67 -20.11 3.10 -21.47
CA LEU A 67 -20.29 4.56 -21.40
C LEU A 67 -19.24 5.26 -20.52
N GLY A 68 -18.17 4.54 -20.17
CA GLY A 68 -17.04 5.06 -19.39
C GLY A 68 -17.31 5.04 -17.89
N SER A 69 -16.23 4.95 -17.10
CA SER A 69 -16.29 4.87 -15.65
C SER A 69 -14.94 5.25 -15.00
N ARG A 70 -14.98 6.02 -13.93
CA ARG A 70 -13.91 6.13 -12.94
C ARG A 70 -14.41 5.53 -11.64
N LEU A 71 -13.69 4.56 -11.11
CA LEU A 71 -14.06 3.85 -9.89
C LEU A 71 -12.84 3.73 -8.99
N GLN A 72 -13.04 3.97 -7.69
CA GLN A 72 -12.10 3.60 -6.65
C GLN A 72 -12.72 2.54 -5.74
N THR A 73 -11.93 1.53 -5.45
CA THR A 73 -12.19 0.55 -4.41
C THR A 73 -10.91 0.29 -3.63
N LEU A 74 -10.97 -0.52 -2.58
CA LEU A 74 -9.81 -0.82 -1.77
C LEU A 74 -9.81 -2.25 -1.26
N TRP A 75 -8.60 -2.71 -0.94
CA TRP A 75 -8.36 -3.97 -0.26
C TRP A 75 -7.46 -3.76 0.94
N ARG A 76 -7.88 -4.26 2.09
CA ARG A 76 -7.12 -4.18 3.34
C ARG A 76 -6.22 -5.40 3.49
N TYR A 77 -5.18 -5.26 4.29
CA TYR A 77 -4.36 -6.40 4.72
C TYR A 77 -5.22 -7.51 5.37
N ALA A 78 -6.23 -7.11 6.14
CA ALA A 78 -7.13 -8.03 6.82
C ALA A 78 -8.06 -8.78 5.85
N ASP A 79 -8.36 -8.21 4.67
CA ASP A 79 -9.15 -8.87 3.63
C ASP A 79 -8.34 -10.00 2.96
N ALA A 80 -7.03 -9.77 2.81
CA ALA A 80 -6.05 -10.77 2.36
C ALA A 80 -5.66 -11.79 3.45
N GLY A 81 -6.20 -11.66 4.67
CA GLY A 81 -5.87 -12.53 5.80
C GLY A 81 -4.46 -12.34 6.38
N MET A 82 -3.84 -11.20 6.10
CA MET A 82 -2.53 -10.84 6.64
C MET A 82 -2.66 -10.32 8.07
N GLN A 83 -1.66 -10.56 8.91
CA GLN A 83 -1.58 -9.91 10.22
C GLN A 83 -0.89 -8.57 10.09
N VAL A 84 -1.45 -7.53 10.72
CA VAL A 84 -0.87 -6.19 10.60
C VAL A 84 0.54 -6.10 11.15
N THR A 85 0.87 -6.88 12.18
CA THR A 85 2.17 -6.93 12.87
C THR A 85 3.19 -7.84 12.18
N ASP A 86 2.81 -8.56 11.13
CA ASP A 86 3.74 -9.40 10.38
C ASP A 86 4.57 -8.54 9.42
N GLU A 87 5.73 -8.11 9.89
CA GLU A 87 6.67 -7.30 9.13
C GLU A 87 7.21 -8.01 7.89
N THR A 88 7.13 -9.35 7.84
CA THR A 88 7.53 -10.09 6.63
C THR A 88 6.64 -9.76 5.43
N LEU A 89 5.47 -9.16 5.67
CA LEU A 89 4.49 -8.73 4.67
C LEU A 89 4.52 -7.21 4.43
N TYR A 90 5.62 -6.53 4.77
CA TYR A 90 5.81 -5.11 4.48
C TYR A 90 6.68 -4.96 3.22
N ASP A 91 6.54 -3.81 2.56
CA ASP A 91 7.27 -3.46 1.33
C ASP A 91 7.06 -4.45 0.18
N LEU A 92 5.79 -4.73 -0.10
CA LEU A 92 5.38 -5.71 -1.10
C LEU A 92 5.09 -5.00 -2.42
N ASP A 93 5.88 -5.28 -3.45
CA ASP A 93 5.57 -4.78 -4.79
C ASP A 93 4.39 -5.55 -5.37
N VAL A 94 3.40 -4.82 -5.87
CA VAL A 94 2.27 -5.38 -6.60
C VAL A 94 2.72 -5.71 -8.02
N GLU A 95 2.73 -7.01 -8.33
CA GLU A 95 3.10 -7.54 -9.64
C GLU A 95 1.89 -8.09 -10.42
N GLY A 96 0.75 -8.27 -9.76
CA GLY A 96 -0.48 -8.67 -10.42
C GLY A 96 -1.72 -8.29 -9.63
N LEU A 97 -2.80 -8.08 -10.36
CA LEU A 97 -4.13 -7.91 -9.80
C LEU A 97 -5.10 -8.72 -10.66
N ALA A 98 -6.07 -9.36 -10.01
CA ALA A 98 -7.14 -10.06 -10.69
C ALA A 98 -8.48 -9.78 -10.02
N TRP A 99 -9.57 -9.91 -10.77
CA TRP A 99 -10.93 -9.76 -10.25
C TRP A 99 -11.71 -11.05 -10.42
N ALA A 100 -12.68 -11.27 -9.56
CA ALA A 100 -13.58 -12.42 -9.62
C ALA A 100 -14.80 -12.09 -10.50
N PRO A 101 -15.04 -12.81 -11.62
CA PRO A 101 -16.25 -12.65 -12.40
C PRO A 101 -17.47 -13.19 -11.66
N PHE A 102 -18.62 -12.53 -11.80
CA PHE A 102 -19.86 -12.97 -11.18
C PHE A 102 -20.22 -14.40 -11.63
N ASN A 103 -20.33 -15.33 -10.67
CA ASN A 103 -20.51 -16.77 -10.92
C ASN A 103 -19.49 -17.38 -11.92
N GLY A 104 -18.30 -16.78 -12.08
CA GLY A 104 -17.27 -17.22 -13.02
C GLY A 104 -17.59 -16.96 -14.50
N GLY A 105 -18.68 -16.23 -14.79
CA GLY A 105 -19.10 -15.87 -16.15
C GLY A 105 -18.21 -14.77 -16.73
N VAL A 106 -17.64 -15.02 -17.91
CA VAL A 106 -16.81 -14.05 -18.63
C VAL A 106 -17.26 -14.01 -20.09
N ILE A 107 -17.43 -12.79 -20.60
CA ILE A 107 -17.74 -12.51 -22.00
C ILE A 107 -16.54 -11.80 -22.61
N SER A 108 -16.06 -12.26 -23.77
CA SER A 108 -14.93 -11.61 -24.41
C SER A 108 -15.28 -10.17 -24.80
N ASP A 109 -14.36 -9.26 -24.49
CA ASP A 109 -14.49 -7.83 -24.77
C ASP A 109 -13.10 -7.19 -24.88
N PHE A 110 -13.01 -6.00 -25.45
CA PHE A 110 -11.74 -5.27 -25.54
C PHE A 110 -11.95 -3.77 -25.31
N PHE A 111 -11.46 -3.29 -24.17
CA PHE A 111 -11.44 -1.88 -23.79
C PHE A 111 -10.21 -1.21 -24.41
N PRO A 112 -10.33 -0.41 -25.48
CA PRO A 112 -9.17 0.11 -26.21
C PRO A 112 -8.36 1.13 -25.41
N ALA A 113 -8.98 1.76 -24.41
CA ALA A 113 -8.32 2.60 -23.43
C ALA A 113 -8.83 2.18 -22.04
N PHE A 114 -7.92 1.68 -21.21
CA PHE A 114 -8.21 1.22 -19.87
C PHE A 114 -6.98 1.44 -18.98
N GLU A 115 -7.20 1.92 -17.77
CA GLU A 115 -6.11 2.25 -16.84
C GLU A 115 -6.42 1.71 -15.45
N VAL A 116 -5.42 1.07 -14.85
CA VAL A 116 -5.37 0.63 -13.47
C VAL A 116 -4.35 1.52 -12.78
N ARG A 117 -4.75 2.13 -11.67
CA ARG A 117 -3.87 2.96 -10.84
C ARG A 117 -3.95 2.51 -9.39
N LEU A 118 -2.82 2.55 -8.70
CA LEU A 118 -2.68 2.09 -7.32
C LEU A 118 -2.20 3.21 -6.41
N GLY A 119 -2.66 3.18 -5.17
CA GLY A 119 -2.24 4.11 -4.11
C GLY A 119 -2.46 3.52 -2.73
N HIS A 120 -2.00 4.20 -1.70
CA HIS A 120 -2.41 3.91 -0.33
C HIS A 120 -3.67 4.71 -0.02
N ALA A 121 -4.75 4.05 0.42
CA ALA A 121 -5.97 4.76 0.77
C ALA A 121 -5.77 5.57 2.07
N VAL A 122 -6.18 6.84 2.09
CA VAL A 122 -6.21 7.65 3.32
C VAL A 122 -7.28 7.13 4.30
N GLN A 123 -8.30 6.45 3.79
CA GLN A 123 -9.39 5.88 4.57
C GLN A 123 -9.17 4.39 4.83
N LEU A 124 -9.66 3.92 5.97
CA LEU A 124 -9.58 2.52 6.39
C LEU A 124 -10.97 2.08 6.88
N PRO A 125 -11.82 1.55 5.98
CA PRO A 125 -13.15 1.12 6.36
C PRO A 125 -13.12 0.08 7.48
N ASP A 126 -13.98 0.25 8.48
CA ASP A 126 -14.18 -0.67 9.61
C ASP A 126 -15.68 -0.93 9.81
N GLU A 127 -16.13 -2.07 9.30
CA GLU A 127 -17.52 -2.47 9.19
C GLU A 127 -18.05 -3.20 10.43
N PHE A 128 -17.38 -3.07 11.57
CA PHE A 128 -17.81 -3.74 12.80
C PHE A 128 -19.23 -3.31 13.22
N LEU A 129 -20.11 -4.29 13.37
CA LEU A 129 -21.48 -4.10 13.85
C LEU A 129 -21.55 -4.20 15.38
N VAL A 130 -22.06 -3.16 16.05
CA VAL A 130 -22.37 -3.21 17.50
C VAL A 130 -23.75 -3.82 17.76
N SER A 131 -24.62 -3.81 16.74
CA SER A 131 -25.90 -4.50 16.71
C SER A 131 -26.22 -4.86 15.25
N PRO A 132 -27.22 -5.71 14.96
CA PRO A 132 -27.53 -6.15 13.60
C PRO A 132 -27.72 -5.04 12.56
N THR A 133 -28.07 -3.82 12.99
CA THR A 133 -28.32 -2.68 12.09
C THR A 133 -27.49 -1.45 12.41
N ALA A 134 -26.52 -1.53 13.33
CA ALA A 134 -25.73 -0.39 13.76
C ALA A 134 -24.23 -0.65 13.62
N LEU A 135 -23.59 0.15 12.77
CA LEU A 135 -22.14 0.18 12.59
C LEU A 135 -21.47 0.98 13.70
N ALA A 136 -20.33 0.50 14.18
CA ALA A 136 -19.46 1.26 15.08
C ALA A 136 -18.81 2.46 14.38
N HIS A 137 -18.43 2.29 13.10
CA HIS A 137 -17.58 3.23 12.38
C HIS A 137 -18.12 3.55 10.97
N PRO A 138 -19.34 4.10 10.84
CA PRO A 138 -19.95 4.34 9.53
C PRO A 138 -19.17 5.32 8.63
N LEU A 139 -18.40 6.24 9.22
CA LEU A 139 -17.64 7.28 8.51
C LEU A 139 -16.17 6.90 8.22
N SER A 140 -15.80 5.64 8.42
CA SER A 140 -14.42 5.15 8.22
C SER A 140 -14.05 4.84 6.76
N GLY A 141 -15.04 4.90 5.86
CA GLY A 141 -14.90 4.52 4.46
C GLY A 141 -14.32 5.61 3.57
N LEU A 142 -14.16 5.28 2.28
CA LEU A 142 -13.74 6.23 1.24
C LEU A 142 -14.60 7.51 1.28
N LEU A 143 -13.92 8.65 1.09
CA LEU A 143 -14.53 9.96 1.00
C LEU A 143 -15.34 10.08 -0.29
N THR A 144 -16.46 10.81 -0.17
CA THR A 144 -17.45 11.02 -1.22
C THR A 144 -17.62 12.52 -1.46
N ALA A 145 -18.45 12.91 -2.42
CA ALA A 145 -18.69 14.33 -2.71
C ALA A 145 -19.00 15.13 -1.41
N PRO A 146 -18.36 16.31 -1.20
CA PRO A 146 -17.59 17.09 -2.16
C PRO A 146 -16.09 16.71 -2.28
N ALA A 147 -15.62 15.66 -1.61
CA ALA A 147 -14.25 15.20 -1.77
C ALA A 147 -14.03 14.61 -3.19
N THR A 148 -12.83 14.80 -3.70
CA THR A 148 -12.38 14.26 -4.99
C THR A 148 -11.93 12.81 -4.85
N PHE A 149 -11.75 12.12 -5.98
CA PHE A 149 -11.09 10.82 -5.99
C PHE A 149 -9.65 10.90 -5.44
N ASP A 150 -8.94 12.00 -5.67
CA ASP A 150 -7.54 12.12 -5.26
C ASP A 150 -7.41 12.37 -3.74
N ASP A 151 -8.44 12.92 -3.09
CA ASP A 151 -8.49 13.07 -1.62
C ASP A 151 -8.51 11.73 -0.87
N ASN A 152 -8.80 10.62 -1.56
CA ASN A 152 -8.73 9.27 -1.01
C ASN A 152 -7.32 8.67 -1.06
N VAL A 153 -6.35 9.32 -1.70
CA VAL A 153 -4.99 8.79 -1.92
C VAL A 153 -3.97 9.49 -1.03
N LEU A 154 -3.12 8.71 -0.37
CA LEU A 154 -2.13 9.24 0.57
C LEU A 154 -0.95 9.91 -0.14
N GLU A 155 -0.55 9.38 -1.29
CA GLU A 155 0.61 9.86 -2.03
C GLU A 155 0.39 11.28 -2.60
N PRO A 156 1.39 12.17 -2.47
CA PRO A 156 1.33 13.47 -3.13
C PRO A 156 1.36 13.26 -4.65
N GLY A 157 0.27 13.63 -5.33
CA GLY A 157 0.08 13.42 -6.77
C GLY A 157 -0.90 12.31 -7.15
N GLY A 158 -1.56 11.68 -6.17
CA GLY A 158 -2.63 10.72 -6.39
C GLY A 158 -2.17 9.33 -6.81
N ALA A 159 -3.12 8.46 -7.16
CA ALA A 159 -2.84 7.06 -7.49
C ALA A 159 -1.98 6.95 -8.75
N ARG A 160 -1.09 5.98 -8.83
CA ARG A 160 -0.09 5.80 -9.89
C ARG A 160 -0.48 4.70 -10.86
N ALA A 161 -0.37 4.96 -12.16
CA ALA A 161 -0.69 3.98 -13.19
C ALA A 161 0.27 2.78 -13.17
N VAL A 162 -0.29 1.58 -13.29
CA VAL A 162 0.46 0.31 -13.36
C VAL A 162 0.26 -0.41 -14.70
N ASN A 163 -0.32 0.27 -15.68
CA ASN A 163 -0.39 -0.17 -17.07
C ASN A 163 -0.40 1.02 -18.03
N PHE A 164 0.03 0.81 -19.27
CA PHE A 164 -0.15 1.80 -20.33
C PHE A 164 -1.60 1.78 -20.83
N ARG A 165 -2.29 2.91 -20.64
CA ARG A 165 -3.67 3.13 -21.10
C ARG A 165 -3.90 2.71 -22.56
N SER A 166 -2.95 3.02 -23.44
CA SER A 166 -3.03 2.78 -24.88
C SER A 166 -2.98 1.31 -25.28
N LEU A 167 -2.53 0.42 -24.39
CA LEU A 167 -2.57 -1.03 -24.62
C LEU A 167 -3.95 -1.62 -24.32
N GLY A 168 -4.81 -0.86 -23.65
CA GLY A 168 -6.18 -1.26 -23.36
C GLY A 168 -6.27 -2.44 -22.39
N TYR A 169 -7.44 -3.06 -22.36
CA TYR A 169 -7.71 -4.26 -21.58
C TYR A 169 -8.53 -5.25 -22.40
N ARG A 170 -7.91 -6.37 -22.74
CA ARG A 170 -8.57 -7.50 -23.39
C ARG A 170 -9.10 -8.46 -22.33
N ILE A 171 -10.38 -8.73 -22.41
CA ILE A 171 -11.05 -9.75 -21.61
C ILE A 171 -11.20 -10.99 -22.50
N ASP A 172 -10.51 -12.07 -22.13
CA ASP A 172 -10.60 -13.35 -22.80
C ASP A 172 -11.01 -14.44 -21.79
N PRO A 173 -12.10 -15.18 -22.01
CA PRO A 173 -12.47 -16.31 -21.14
C PRO A 173 -11.38 -17.38 -20.99
N ALA A 174 -10.41 -17.43 -21.91
CA ALA A 174 -9.25 -18.32 -21.85
C ALA A 174 -8.22 -17.91 -20.78
N ASP A 175 -8.17 -16.63 -20.39
CA ASP A 175 -7.23 -16.11 -19.38
C ASP A 175 -7.71 -16.36 -17.94
N ARG A 176 -8.84 -17.04 -17.76
CA ARG A 176 -9.36 -17.39 -16.45
C ARG A 176 -8.44 -18.38 -15.75
N PHE A 177 -8.22 -18.15 -14.47
CA PHE A 177 -7.48 -19.07 -13.60
C PHE A 177 -8.24 -19.31 -12.29
N LEU A 178 -7.84 -20.36 -11.56
CA LEU A 178 -8.38 -20.67 -10.24
C LEU A 178 -7.42 -20.16 -9.18
N SER A 179 -7.91 -19.34 -8.24
CA SER A 179 -7.12 -18.91 -7.08
C SER A 179 -6.82 -20.08 -6.14
N SER A 180 -5.91 -19.87 -5.17
CA SER A 180 -5.60 -20.87 -4.14
C SER A 180 -6.80 -21.22 -3.24
N THR A 181 -7.82 -20.36 -3.20
CA THR A 181 -9.09 -20.56 -2.49
C THR A 181 -10.18 -21.23 -3.35
N GLY A 182 -9.93 -21.48 -4.64
CA GLY A 182 -10.90 -22.09 -5.54
C GLY A 182 -11.88 -21.11 -6.21
N THR A 183 -11.63 -19.80 -6.12
CA THR A 183 -12.43 -18.79 -6.82
C THR A 183 -11.87 -18.58 -8.23
N LEU A 184 -12.75 -18.55 -9.24
CA LEU A 184 -12.33 -18.20 -10.61
C LEU A 184 -12.02 -16.71 -10.69
N MET A 185 -10.88 -16.40 -11.27
CA MET A 185 -10.34 -15.05 -11.40
C MET A 185 -9.99 -14.74 -12.85
N LEU A 186 -9.95 -13.44 -13.17
CA LEU A 186 -9.43 -12.92 -14.43
C LEU A 186 -8.42 -11.80 -14.15
N PRO A 187 -7.23 -11.83 -14.76
CA PRO A 187 -6.21 -10.81 -14.51
C PRO A 187 -6.63 -9.44 -15.06
N PHE A 188 -6.33 -8.38 -14.32
CA PHE A 188 -6.23 -7.03 -14.85
C PHE A 188 -4.93 -6.88 -15.66
N PRO A 189 -4.84 -5.87 -16.57
CA PRO A 189 -3.68 -5.71 -17.44
C PRO A 189 -2.51 -5.02 -16.73
N VAL A 190 -2.15 -5.46 -15.52
CA VAL A 190 -1.02 -4.93 -14.75
C VAL A 190 0.28 -5.26 -15.49
N GLN A 191 1.15 -4.26 -15.61
CA GLN A 191 2.43 -4.39 -16.29
C GLN A 191 3.56 -4.36 -15.27
N VAL A 192 4.35 -5.43 -15.29
CA VAL A 192 5.53 -5.58 -14.45
C VAL A 192 6.76 -5.33 -15.29
N GLY A 193 7.59 -4.38 -14.86
CA GLY A 193 8.82 -4.02 -15.56
C GLY A 193 8.63 -3.04 -16.72
N GLY A 194 9.76 -2.57 -17.27
CA GLY A 194 9.77 -1.55 -18.31
C GLY A 194 9.75 -0.11 -17.75
N ALA A 195 9.08 0.81 -18.46
CA ALA A 195 9.10 2.24 -18.10
C ALA A 195 8.17 2.60 -16.92
N LEU A 196 7.26 1.70 -16.53
CA LEU A 196 6.41 1.88 -15.36
C LEU A 196 7.13 1.33 -14.13
N ALA A 197 7.33 2.19 -13.14
CA ALA A 197 7.89 1.76 -11.87
C ALA A 197 6.87 0.92 -11.10
N PRO A 198 7.31 -0.15 -10.40
CA PRO A 198 6.42 -0.97 -9.58
C PRO A 198 5.77 -0.12 -8.48
N PHE A 199 4.58 -0.54 -8.06
CA PHE A 199 3.90 0.04 -6.91
C PHE A 199 4.18 -0.83 -5.67
N THR A 200 4.82 -0.25 -4.66
CA THR A 200 5.06 -0.92 -3.39
C THR A 200 3.87 -0.65 -2.47
N TRP A 201 3.13 -1.70 -2.10
CA TRP A 201 2.11 -1.64 -1.07
C TRP A 201 2.71 -1.94 0.30
N ARG A 202 2.07 -1.40 1.34
CA ARG A 202 2.53 -1.43 2.73
C ARG A 202 3.94 -0.84 2.85
N ASP A 203 4.13 0.31 2.21
CA ASP A 203 5.45 0.92 1.96
C ASP A 203 5.98 1.68 3.16
N THR A 204 6.97 1.12 3.85
CA THR A 204 7.64 1.74 5.00
C THR A 204 8.54 2.93 4.63
N ALA A 205 8.68 3.28 3.34
CA ALA A 205 9.28 4.57 2.98
C ALA A 205 8.29 5.74 3.04
N LEU A 206 6.98 5.46 2.94
CA LEU A 206 5.93 6.47 2.96
C LEU A 206 5.55 6.80 4.41
N GLN A 207 5.90 8.01 4.86
CA GLN A 207 5.66 8.47 6.25
C GLN A 207 4.23 8.99 6.49
N GLY A 208 3.40 9.06 5.44
CA GLY A 208 2.03 9.53 5.54
C GLY A 208 1.15 8.61 6.40
N VAL A 209 0.17 9.20 7.09
CA VAL A 209 -0.79 8.49 7.94
C VAL A 209 -2.24 8.73 7.50
N GLY A 210 -3.13 7.81 7.84
CA GLY A 210 -4.55 7.85 7.53
C GLY A 210 -5.42 7.07 8.53
N GLY A 211 -6.48 6.45 8.02
CA GLY A 211 -7.40 5.60 8.80
C GLY A 211 -8.26 6.36 9.79
N ARG A 212 -8.82 7.51 9.39
CA ARG A 212 -9.70 8.33 10.24
C ARG A 212 -11.02 7.61 10.54
N PHE A 213 -11.63 7.95 11.67
CA PHE A 213 -12.99 7.53 12.07
C PHE A 213 -13.24 6.01 12.26
N GLY A 214 -12.23 5.15 12.05
CA GLY A 214 -12.27 3.71 12.31
C GLY A 214 -11.83 3.30 13.73
N GLY A 215 -11.52 2.02 13.90
CA GLY A 215 -10.91 1.48 15.13
C GLY A 215 -9.39 1.63 15.22
N GLY A 216 -8.73 2.07 14.14
CA GLY A 216 -7.27 2.02 13.99
C GLY A 216 -6.80 0.68 13.42
N ILE A 217 -5.54 0.32 13.66
CA ILE A 217 -4.99 -1.00 13.34
C ILE A 217 -4.48 -1.70 14.61
N PRO A 218 -4.78 -3.00 14.83
CA PRO A 218 -5.75 -3.81 14.08
C PRO A 218 -7.16 -3.19 14.05
N LEU A 219 -7.95 -3.49 13.00
CA LEU A 219 -9.32 -3.02 12.87
C LEU A 219 -10.24 -3.68 13.90
N LYS A 220 -11.38 -3.06 14.21
CA LYS A 220 -12.36 -3.64 15.11
C LYS A 220 -13.06 -4.85 14.49
N ILE A 221 -13.31 -4.85 13.18
CA ILE A 221 -13.91 -5.99 12.48
C ILE A 221 -13.10 -7.29 12.62
N GLU A 222 -11.78 -7.20 12.76
CA GLU A 222 -10.91 -8.38 12.92
C GLU A 222 -11.26 -9.18 14.18
N ARG A 223 -11.93 -8.59 15.18
CA ARG A 223 -12.44 -9.30 16.36
C ARG A 223 -13.47 -10.38 16.05
N THR A 224 -14.08 -10.34 14.87
CA THR A 224 -15.00 -11.39 14.38
C THR A 224 -14.26 -12.63 13.88
N LEU A 225 -12.96 -12.51 13.63
CA LEU A 225 -12.06 -13.61 13.31
C LEU A 225 -11.33 -14.08 14.57
N ASP A 226 -10.78 -13.14 15.34
CA ASP A 226 -10.09 -13.41 16.60
C ASP A 226 -10.53 -12.41 17.70
N PRO A 227 -11.35 -12.84 18.68
CA PRO A 227 -11.85 -11.99 19.75
C PRO A 227 -10.77 -11.35 20.66
N THR A 228 -9.53 -11.88 20.64
CA THR A 228 -8.41 -11.41 21.47
C THR A 228 -7.74 -10.15 20.92
N ILE A 229 -7.97 -9.84 19.64
CA ILE A 229 -7.48 -8.63 19.00
C ILE A 229 -7.95 -7.39 19.77
N VAL A 230 -6.99 -6.52 20.08
CA VAL A 230 -7.23 -5.19 20.68
C VAL A 230 -7.18 -4.16 19.56
N PRO A 231 -8.32 -3.60 19.12
CA PRO A 231 -8.35 -2.67 18.00
C PRO A 231 -7.54 -1.41 18.31
N GLY A 232 -6.81 -0.92 17.30
CA GLY A 232 -5.99 0.29 17.42
C GLY A 232 -4.73 0.13 18.28
N SER A 233 -4.36 -1.09 18.70
CA SER A 233 -3.19 -1.31 19.56
C SER A 233 -1.85 -1.08 18.87
N VAL A 234 -1.80 -1.17 17.53
CA VAL A 234 -0.60 -0.87 16.74
C VAL A 234 -0.59 0.60 16.34
N ALA A 235 -1.72 1.12 15.87
CA ALA A 235 -1.91 2.55 15.66
C ALA A 235 -3.37 2.94 15.82
N ALA A 236 -3.60 4.07 16.49
CA ALA A 236 -4.94 4.60 16.71
C ALA A 236 -5.58 5.13 15.42
N ALA A 237 -6.90 5.33 15.46
CA ALA A 237 -7.63 5.93 14.34
C ALA A 237 -7.08 7.33 14.00
N GLY A 238 -6.89 7.60 12.71
CA GLY A 238 -6.31 8.84 12.20
C GLY A 238 -4.77 8.91 12.26
N ALA A 239 -4.12 7.91 12.84
CA ALA A 239 -2.67 7.77 12.90
C ALA A 239 -2.19 6.45 12.27
N VAL A 240 -3.00 5.83 11.41
CA VAL A 240 -2.65 4.55 10.78
C VAL A 240 -1.55 4.79 9.74
N PRO A 241 -0.37 4.18 9.89
CA PRO A 241 0.75 4.40 8.98
C PRO A 241 0.55 3.63 7.66
N SER A 242 1.31 3.99 6.62
CA SER A 242 1.18 3.41 5.26
C SER A 242 1.20 1.88 5.22
N PHE A 243 1.96 1.19 6.09
CA PHE A 243 1.94 -0.27 6.15
C PHE A 243 0.58 -0.83 6.57
N GLY A 244 -0.20 -0.08 7.33
CA GLY A 244 -1.55 -0.45 7.76
C GLY A 244 -2.66 -0.01 6.82
N LEU A 245 -2.36 0.84 5.83
CA LEU A 245 -3.37 1.42 4.96
C LEU A 245 -3.76 0.46 3.81
N PRO A 246 -5.02 0.51 3.36
CA PRO A 246 -5.49 -0.33 2.26
C PRO A 246 -4.77 -0.03 0.95
N LEU A 247 -4.65 -1.05 0.10
CA LEU A 247 -4.34 -0.88 -1.31
C LEU A 247 -5.57 -0.25 -1.97
N LEU A 248 -5.46 1.01 -2.38
CA LEU A 248 -6.46 1.67 -3.19
C LEU A 248 -6.28 1.26 -4.65
N ILE A 249 -7.36 0.83 -5.28
CA ILE A 249 -7.40 0.43 -6.68
C ILE A 249 -8.34 1.40 -7.39
N GLU A 250 -7.78 2.20 -8.28
CA GLU A 250 -8.53 3.04 -9.19
C GLU A 250 -8.57 2.41 -10.57
N LEU A 251 -9.77 2.27 -11.11
CA LEU A 251 -10.03 1.73 -12.44
C LEU A 251 -10.67 2.82 -13.30
N ARG A 252 -10.07 3.09 -14.46
CA ARG A 252 -10.59 4.02 -15.46
C ARG A 252 -10.90 3.25 -16.74
N ALA A 253 -12.18 3.14 -17.06
CA ALA A 253 -12.67 2.62 -18.33
C ALA A 253 -13.17 3.76 -19.20
N PHE A 254 -12.67 3.88 -20.43
CA PHE A 254 -13.07 4.95 -21.34
C PHE A 254 -14.24 4.50 -22.22
N ALA A 255 -15.18 5.42 -22.47
CA ALA A 255 -16.35 5.14 -23.28
C ALA A 255 -15.97 4.76 -24.72
N SER A 256 -16.58 3.70 -25.26
CA SER A 256 -16.38 3.29 -26.65
C SER A 256 -17.60 2.54 -27.18
N GLY A 257 -17.97 2.83 -28.44
CA GLY A 257 -19.10 2.19 -29.11
C GLY A 257 -18.81 0.76 -29.59
N ALA A 258 -17.56 0.31 -29.52
CA ALA A 258 -17.17 -1.05 -29.88
C ALA A 258 -17.30 -2.06 -28.71
N LEU A 259 -17.58 -1.57 -27.50
CA LEU A 259 -17.65 -2.39 -26.29
C LEU A 259 -19.01 -3.05 -26.13
N LEU A 260 -19.02 -4.29 -25.66
CA LEU A 260 -20.24 -4.91 -25.15
C LEU A 260 -20.54 -4.38 -23.74
N GLY A 261 -19.54 -4.37 -22.86
CA GLY A 261 -19.63 -3.91 -21.48
C GLY A 261 -20.61 -4.74 -20.65
N LEU A 262 -20.51 -6.07 -20.74
CA LEU A 262 -21.43 -7.04 -20.12
C LEU A 262 -20.76 -7.95 -19.08
N ASN A 263 -19.51 -7.65 -18.70
CA ASN A 263 -18.81 -8.39 -17.67
C ASN A 263 -19.17 -7.81 -16.30
N ASP A 264 -19.69 -8.66 -15.42
CA ASP A 264 -20.08 -8.26 -14.08
C ASP A 264 -19.12 -8.90 -13.05
N PHE A 265 -18.81 -8.14 -12.01
CA PHE A 265 -17.94 -8.52 -10.90
C PHE A 265 -18.71 -9.23 -9.80
N GLN A 266 -18.06 -10.21 -9.18
CA GLN A 266 -18.51 -10.71 -7.89
C GLN A 266 -18.09 -9.73 -6.80
N VAL A 267 -19.08 -9.31 -6.00
CA VAL A 267 -18.84 -8.44 -4.83
C VAL A 267 -19.48 -9.02 -3.57
N ALA A 268 -19.10 -8.48 -2.42
CA ALA A 268 -19.76 -8.70 -1.14
C ALA A 268 -20.07 -7.37 -0.45
N VAL A 269 -20.89 -7.42 0.60
CA VAL A 269 -21.14 -6.30 1.51
C VAL A 269 -20.98 -6.77 2.95
N ALA A 270 -20.54 -5.88 3.83
CA ALA A 270 -20.37 -6.17 5.25
C ALA A 270 -21.62 -6.80 5.90
N ALA A 271 -22.78 -6.19 5.64
CA ALA A 271 -24.07 -6.68 6.11
C ALA A 271 -25.20 -6.18 5.21
N ALA A 272 -26.26 -6.98 5.10
CA ALA A 272 -27.43 -6.64 4.30
C ALA A 272 -28.06 -5.32 4.77
N GLY A 273 -28.41 -4.46 3.82
CA GLY A 273 -29.10 -3.19 4.08
C GLY A 273 -28.23 -2.08 4.68
N GLN A 274 -26.93 -2.32 4.88
CA GLN A 274 -25.99 -1.26 5.22
C GLN A 274 -25.55 -0.51 3.97
N LEU A 275 -25.27 0.77 4.14
CA LEU A 275 -24.78 1.67 3.09
C LEU A 275 -23.35 2.12 3.33
N PHE A 276 -22.80 1.73 4.49
CA PHE A 276 -21.53 2.16 5.04
C PHE A 276 -20.84 0.98 5.74
N PRO A 277 -19.55 1.11 6.13
CA PRO A 277 -18.63 2.13 5.60
C PRO A 277 -18.44 1.97 4.10
N THR A 278 -18.08 3.06 3.43
CA THR A 278 -17.87 3.07 1.98
C THR A 278 -16.62 2.31 1.58
N PHE A 279 -16.77 1.27 0.75
CA PHE A 279 -15.66 0.52 0.14
C PHE A 279 -15.49 0.81 -1.34
N ARG A 280 -16.49 1.48 -1.93
CA ARG A 280 -16.53 1.82 -3.35
C ARG A 280 -17.04 3.23 -3.54
N VAL A 281 -16.34 4.02 -4.34
CA VAL A 281 -16.81 5.30 -4.89
C VAL A 281 -16.64 5.30 -6.40
N HIS A 282 -17.58 5.90 -7.13
CA HIS A 282 -17.54 5.82 -8.59
C HIS A 282 -18.31 6.96 -9.28
N SER A 283 -17.94 7.17 -10.54
CA SER A 283 -18.68 7.93 -11.55
C SER A 283 -18.75 7.07 -12.80
N THR A 284 -19.94 6.60 -13.18
CA THR A 284 -20.13 5.66 -14.29
C THR A 284 -21.21 6.15 -15.23
N GLY A 285 -20.92 6.16 -16.53
CA GLY A 285 -21.90 6.45 -17.57
C GLY A 285 -23.01 5.40 -17.64
N GLY A 286 -24.17 5.80 -18.13
CA GLY A 286 -25.37 4.96 -18.18
C GLY A 286 -26.47 5.59 -19.02
N VAL A 287 -27.61 4.90 -19.12
CA VAL A 287 -28.81 5.46 -19.77
C VAL A 287 -29.68 6.07 -18.68
N ASN A 288 -29.98 7.36 -18.79
CA ASN A 288 -30.82 8.04 -17.80
C ASN A 288 -32.32 7.74 -18.00
N PHE A 289 -33.17 8.22 -17.08
CA PHE A 289 -34.62 8.01 -17.14
C PHE A 289 -35.32 8.64 -18.35
N ALA A 290 -34.65 9.53 -19.07
CA ALA A 290 -35.12 10.09 -20.33
C ALA A 290 -34.70 9.25 -21.56
N GLY A 291 -33.99 8.13 -21.34
CA GLY A 291 -33.48 7.26 -22.40
C GLY A 291 -32.22 7.80 -23.09
N ALA A 292 -31.57 8.81 -22.53
CA ALA A 292 -30.35 9.39 -23.10
C ALA A 292 -29.09 8.75 -22.52
N ASP A 293 -28.13 8.45 -23.40
CA ASP A 293 -26.79 8.01 -23.01
C ASP A 293 -26.04 9.17 -22.32
N VAL A 294 -25.67 8.96 -21.07
CA VAL A 294 -24.78 9.85 -20.31
C VAL A 294 -23.41 9.17 -20.26
N ARG A 295 -22.40 9.82 -20.83
CA ARG A 295 -21.02 9.33 -20.85
C ARG A 295 -20.23 9.95 -19.72
N VAL A 296 -19.33 9.17 -19.14
CA VAL A 296 -18.33 9.65 -18.19
C VAL A 296 -16.96 9.55 -18.85
N ASP A 297 -16.25 10.67 -18.88
CA ASP A 297 -14.82 10.69 -19.16
C ASP A 297 -14.07 10.59 -17.82
N PRO A 298 -13.34 9.49 -17.56
CA PRO A 298 -12.61 9.30 -16.31
C PRO A 298 -11.60 10.41 -15.99
N ASP A 299 -11.04 11.08 -17.01
CA ASP A 299 -10.06 12.15 -16.78
C ASP A 299 -10.71 13.48 -16.36
N GLN A 300 -12.01 13.65 -16.61
CA GLN A 300 -12.78 14.83 -16.23
C GLN A 300 -13.67 14.59 -14.99
N ALA A 301 -13.84 13.32 -14.59
CA ALA A 301 -14.57 12.94 -13.39
C ALA A 301 -13.68 13.13 -12.14
N GLU A 302 -13.62 14.35 -11.63
CA GLU A 302 -12.84 14.68 -10.43
C GLU A 302 -13.51 14.26 -9.13
N VAL A 303 -14.84 14.39 -9.07
CA VAL A 303 -15.66 14.08 -7.89
C VAL A 303 -16.57 12.88 -8.20
N PRO A 304 -16.74 11.91 -7.27
CA PRO A 304 -17.70 10.83 -7.42
C PRO A 304 -19.12 11.35 -7.65
N SER A 305 -19.82 10.78 -8.65
CA SER A 305 -21.17 11.23 -9.05
C SER A 305 -22.19 10.09 -9.18
N GLY A 306 -21.77 8.85 -9.01
CA GLY A 306 -22.59 7.66 -9.23
C GLY A 306 -22.79 7.37 -10.71
N GLY A 307 -23.85 6.63 -11.00
CA GLY A 307 -24.23 6.24 -12.35
C GLY A 307 -25.74 6.16 -12.51
N TYR A 308 -26.20 5.20 -13.31
CA TYR A 308 -27.62 5.05 -13.64
C TYR A 308 -28.05 3.59 -13.55
N ASP A 309 -29.12 3.32 -12.79
CA ASP A 309 -29.63 1.97 -12.59
C ASP A 309 -30.64 1.60 -13.69
N PRO A 310 -30.34 0.63 -14.58
CA PRO A 310 -31.28 0.22 -15.62
C PRO A 310 -32.49 -0.56 -15.07
N THR A 311 -32.42 -1.03 -13.81
CA THR A 311 -33.46 -1.81 -13.15
C THR A 311 -34.36 -0.99 -12.24
N SER A 312 -34.06 0.31 -12.07
CA SER A 312 -34.89 1.22 -11.26
C SER A 312 -36.29 1.42 -11.86
N ASN A 313 -37.19 2.02 -11.09
CA ASN A 313 -38.53 2.38 -11.57
C ASN A 313 -38.80 3.90 -11.38
N PRO A 314 -38.86 4.71 -12.47
CA PRO A 314 -38.58 4.34 -13.87
C PRO A 314 -37.12 3.90 -14.08
N PRO A 315 -36.79 3.12 -15.14
CA PRO A 315 -35.41 2.75 -15.48
C PRO A 315 -34.52 3.96 -15.68
N GLY A 316 -33.24 3.87 -15.33
CA GLY A 316 -32.25 4.93 -15.52
C GLY A 316 -32.26 6.02 -14.44
N GLN A 317 -32.73 5.71 -13.23
CA GLN A 317 -32.58 6.61 -12.09
C GLN A 317 -31.11 6.73 -11.69
N PRO A 318 -30.65 7.91 -11.23
CA PRO A 318 -29.32 8.06 -10.69
C PRO A 318 -29.06 7.09 -9.53
N THR A 319 -27.90 6.44 -9.54
CA THR A 319 -27.39 5.68 -8.38
C THR A 319 -26.61 6.61 -7.45
N ARG A 320 -26.28 6.12 -6.26
CA ARG A 320 -25.35 6.83 -5.38
C ARG A 320 -23.94 6.75 -5.94
N ASP A 321 -23.14 7.75 -5.59
CA ASP A 321 -21.71 7.84 -5.88
C ASP A 321 -20.86 6.90 -5.03
N HIS A 322 -21.45 6.26 -4.03
CA HIS A 322 -20.77 5.41 -3.07
C HIS A 322 -21.66 4.29 -2.53
N ASP A 323 -21.02 3.21 -2.08
CA ASP A 323 -21.67 2.08 -1.41
C ASP A 323 -20.64 1.16 -0.69
N PRO A 324 -21.09 0.16 0.10
CA PRO A 324 -20.19 -0.71 0.85
C PRO A 324 -19.78 -1.96 0.06
N ALA A 325 -19.87 -1.95 -1.28
CA ALA A 325 -19.49 -3.11 -2.07
C ALA A 325 -17.97 -3.32 -2.05
N VAL A 326 -17.57 -4.54 -1.68
CA VAL A 326 -16.19 -5.02 -1.70
C VAL A 326 -16.03 -5.94 -2.91
N TYR A 327 -15.14 -5.56 -3.83
CA TYR A 327 -14.83 -6.39 -4.99
C TYR A 327 -14.01 -7.61 -4.57
N PHE A 328 -14.40 -8.78 -5.05
CA PHE A 328 -13.57 -9.96 -4.92
C PHE A 328 -12.49 -10.00 -6.00
N GLY A 329 -11.34 -10.52 -5.65
CA GLY A 329 -10.19 -10.57 -6.53
C GLY A 329 -8.97 -11.22 -5.89
N GLN A 330 -7.79 -10.88 -6.40
CA GLN A 330 -6.52 -11.38 -5.92
C GLN A 330 -5.43 -10.31 -6.11
N ILE A 331 -4.51 -10.23 -5.16
CA ILE A 331 -3.26 -9.46 -5.29
C ILE A 331 -2.11 -10.45 -5.43
N ASP A 332 -1.26 -10.25 -6.44
CA ASP A 332 0.01 -10.95 -6.56
C ASP A 332 1.14 -9.98 -6.19
N THR A 333 1.99 -10.42 -5.26
CA THR A 333 3.04 -9.59 -4.65
C THR A 333 4.40 -10.24 -4.70
N VAL A 334 5.44 -9.42 -4.92
CA VAL A 334 6.85 -9.82 -4.79
C VAL A 334 7.58 -9.01 -3.72
N THR A 335 8.37 -9.71 -2.89
CA THR A 335 9.34 -9.07 -2.01
C THR A 335 10.57 -8.69 -2.82
N ARG A 336 10.57 -7.48 -3.38
CA ARG A 336 11.74 -6.89 -4.07
C ARG A 336 12.60 -6.04 -3.15
N LEU A 337 11.95 -5.33 -2.24
CA LEU A 337 12.59 -4.35 -1.36
C LEU A 337 12.81 -4.94 0.02
N THR A 338 13.97 -4.62 0.59
CA THR A 338 14.27 -4.83 2.00
C THR A 338 14.84 -3.54 2.55
N ARG A 339 14.25 -3.04 3.64
CA ARG A 339 14.68 -1.82 4.31
C ARG A 339 15.26 -2.14 5.67
N VAL A 340 16.37 -1.48 5.95
CA VAL A 340 17.11 -1.57 7.21
C VAL A 340 17.39 -0.17 7.69
N HIS A 341 17.20 0.08 8.98
CA HIS A 341 17.48 1.36 9.62
C HIS A 341 18.64 1.18 10.59
N THR A 342 19.56 2.14 10.60
CA THR A 342 20.57 2.22 11.65
C THR A 342 19.95 2.80 12.93
N VAL A 343 20.64 2.65 14.05
CA VAL A 343 20.51 3.58 15.18
C VAL A 343 20.88 5.00 14.76
N TRP A 344 20.58 5.96 15.62
CA TRP A 344 21.09 7.32 15.46
C TRP A 344 22.56 7.38 15.88
N PHE A 345 23.41 7.92 15.02
CA PHE A 345 24.82 8.17 15.34
C PHE A 345 24.98 9.59 15.85
N ASP A 346 25.63 9.73 17.00
CA ASP A 346 26.00 11.03 17.57
C ASP A 346 27.38 11.45 17.06
N THR A 347 27.45 12.57 16.34
CA THR A 347 28.74 13.12 15.88
C THR A 347 29.54 13.80 17.00
N GLU A 348 28.90 14.07 18.15
CA GLU A 348 29.36 14.91 19.26
C GLU A 348 29.69 16.37 18.85
N SER A 349 29.29 16.78 17.65
CA SER A 349 29.43 18.14 17.14
C SER A 349 28.04 18.76 16.96
N ASN A 350 27.91 20.04 17.28
CA ASN A 350 26.68 20.80 17.01
C ASN A 350 26.68 21.41 15.60
N ASP A 351 27.78 21.27 14.84
CA ASP A 351 27.92 21.78 13.48
C ASP A 351 28.76 20.81 12.61
N PRO A 352 28.36 19.53 12.47
CA PRO A 352 29.07 18.59 11.62
C PRO A 352 28.88 18.93 10.13
N ASP A 353 29.94 18.75 9.35
CA ASP A 353 29.95 18.86 7.89
C ASP A 353 30.17 17.45 7.33
N TYR A 354 29.14 16.86 6.73
CA TYR A 354 29.13 15.46 6.30
C TYR A 354 29.77 15.29 4.93
N PHE A 355 30.28 14.10 4.66
CA PHE A 355 30.82 13.74 3.35
C PHE A 355 30.14 12.50 2.80
N ALA A 356 30.11 12.40 1.46
CA ALA A 356 29.59 11.26 0.74
C ALA A 356 30.11 9.92 1.33
N PRO A 357 29.23 8.98 1.68
CA PRO A 357 29.66 7.75 2.31
C PRO A 357 30.31 6.79 1.32
N LEU A 358 31.18 5.95 1.87
CA LEU A 358 31.80 4.84 1.18
C LEU A 358 30.98 3.58 1.42
N VAL A 359 30.60 2.94 0.32
CA VAL A 359 29.79 1.71 0.31
C VAL A 359 30.55 0.62 -0.41
N THR A 360 30.70 -0.53 0.24
CA THR A 360 31.32 -1.72 -0.34
C THR A 360 30.31 -2.87 -0.36
N PRO A 361 30.13 -3.58 -1.49
CA PRO A 361 30.68 -3.25 -2.80
C PRO A 361 30.06 -1.97 -3.40
N PRO A 362 30.84 -1.18 -4.16
CA PRO A 362 30.32 0.00 -4.85
C PRO A 362 29.23 -0.40 -5.86
N ALA A 363 28.37 0.54 -6.23
CA ALA A 363 27.23 0.29 -7.13
C ALA A 363 27.60 -0.45 -8.43
N ALA A 364 28.79 -0.18 -8.99
CA ALA A 364 29.28 -0.84 -10.20
C ALA A 364 29.64 -2.33 -10.03
N LEU A 365 29.84 -2.79 -8.79
CA LEU A 365 30.15 -4.18 -8.44
C LEU A 365 28.95 -4.92 -7.84
N GLN A 366 27.80 -4.26 -7.69
CA GLN A 366 26.56 -4.93 -7.32
C GLN A 366 26.12 -5.89 -8.45
N PRO A 367 25.49 -7.03 -8.13
CA PRO A 367 24.94 -7.92 -9.14
C PRO A 367 23.98 -7.21 -10.10
N ALA A 368 23.94 -7.66 -11.36
CA ALA A 368 23.20 -6.96 -12.41
C ALA A 368 21.70 -6.81 -12.09
N GLY A 369 21.20 -5.58 -12.20
CA GLY A 369 19.80 -5.24 -11.91
C GLY A 369 19.46 -5.19 -10.40
N THR A 370 20.47 -5.19 -9.53
CA THR A 370 20.32 -4.97 -8.09
C THR A 370 20.88 -3.61 -7.67
N SER A 371 20.49 -3.11 -6.50
CA SER A 371 21.08 -1.90 -5.92
C SER A 371 20.98 -1.85 -4.41
N VAL A 372 21.95 -1.19 -3.78
CA VAL A 372 21.86 -0.68 -2.41
C VAL A 372 21.71 0.83 -2.50
N VAL A 373 20.62 1.36 -1.93
CA VAL A 373 20.33 2.79 -1.88
C VAL A 373 20.38 3.24 -0.43
N LEU A 374 21.10 4.31 -0.18
CA LEU A 374 21.18 4.94 1.13
C LEU A 374 20.35 6.21 1.12
N GLU A 375 19.58 6.40 2.19
CA GLU A 375 18.86 7.62 2.47
C GLU A 375 19.16 8.03 3.91
N TYR A 376 19.19 9.33 4.17
CA TYR A 376 19.66 9.88 5.42
C TYR A 376 18.61 10.79 6.02
N ARG A 377 18.60 10.87 7.35
CA ARG A 377 17.90 11.93 8.06
C ARG A 377 18.72 12.35 9.26
N GLY A 378 18.54 13.60 9.67
CA GLY A 378 19.32 14.18 10.76
C GLY A 378 18.45 14.88 11.78
N ALA A 379 19.00 15.04 12.98
CA ALA A 379 18.35 15.73 14.09
C ALA A 379 19.38 16.54 14.90
N PRO A 380 19.03 17.75 15.40
CA PRO A 380 19.85 18.44 16.39
C PRO A 380 19.82 17.76 17.77
N GLY A 381 18.81 16.93 18.07
CA GLY A 381 18.68 16.26 19.36
C GLY A 381 17.37 15.51 19.53
N PHE A 382 17.09 15.12 20.78
CA PHE A 382 15.91 14.34 21.15
C PHE A 382 15.28 14.84 22.46
N PHE A 383 14.00 14.54 22.64
CA PHE A 383 13.26 14.71 23.87
C PHE A 383 12.88 13.37 24.49
N GLY A 384 13.23 13.17 25.76
CA GLY A 384 12.74 12.04 26.56
C GLY A 384 13.14 10.66 26.05
N SER A 385 14.15 10.56 25.18
CA SER A 385 14.57 9.31 24.55
C SER A 385 15.83 8.69 25.16
N GLU A 386 16.45 9.29 26.19
CA GLU A 386 17.80 8.97 26.70
C GLU A 386 18.28 7.52 26.44
N GLY A 387 19.06 7.33 25.38
CA GLY A 387 19.69 6.06 25.01
C GLY A 387 18.87 5.12 24.12
N ALA A 388 17.56 5.36 23.95
CA ALA A 388 16.71 4.58 23.07
C ALA A 388 17.04 4.83 21.59
N GLU A 389 17.47 6.04 21.24
CA GLU A 389 17.96 6.38 19.89
C GLU A 389 19.20 5.57 19.47
N LEU A 390 19.91 5.00 20.46
CA LEU A 390 21.13 4.20 20.29
C LEU A 390 20.87 2.68 20.38
N ASP A 391 19.61 2.25 20.36
CA ASP A 391 19.22 0.83 20.40
C ASP A 391 18.20 0.51 19.31
N ALA A 392 18.62 -0.25 18.28
CA ALA A 392 17.77 -0.54 17.13
C ALA A 392 16.50 -1.34 17.50
N ARG A 393 16.44 -1.98 18.67
CA ARG A 393 15.23 -2.68 19.15
C ARG A 393 14.10 -1.72 19.53
N GLN A 394 14.43 -0.47 19.84
CA GLN A 394 13.47 0.57 20.17
C GLN A 394 12.93 1.27 18.92
N LEU A 395 13.49 0.96 17.74
CA LEU A 395 13.04 1.55 16.49
C LEU A 395 11.83 0.80 15.94
N ASP A 396 10.83 1.57 15.52
CA ASP A 396 9.73 1.07 14.72
C ASP A 396 10.16 0.74 13.28
N VAL A 397 9.20 0.31 12.46
CA VAL A 397 9.46 -0.08 11.06
C VAL A 397 9.78 1.09 10.13
N TYR A 398 9.65 2.34 10.60
CA TYR A 398 10.06 3.55 9.90
C TYR A 398 11.41 4.07 10.40
N GLY A 399 12.01 3.41 11.40
CA GLY A 399 13.25 3.81 12.05
C GLY A 399 13.06 4.82 13.18
N GLU A 400 11.83 5.07 13.66
CA GLU A 400 11.53 6.01 14.74
C GLU A 400 11.63 5.35 16.11
N VAL A 401 12.20 6.06 17.09
CA VAL A 401 12.35 5.57 18.48
C VAL A 401 11.02 5.67 19.25
N SER A 402 10.35 6.81 19.09
CA SER A 402 8.98 7.04 19.52
C SER A 402 8.46 8.31 18.86
N THR A 403 7.17 8.34 18.52
CA THR A 403 6.57 9.49 17.83
C THR A 403 6.78 10.78 18.62
N GLY A 404 7.39 11.78 17.97
CA GLY A 404 7.63 13.10 18.56
C GLY A 404 8.83 13.22 19.51
N SER A 405 9.61 12.15 19.68
CA SER A 405 10.84 12.21 20.50
C SER A 405 12.04 12.80 19.76
N VAL A 406 12.11 12.64 18.44
CA VAL A 406 13.19 13.20 17.62
C VAL A 406 12.86 14.65 17.27
N LEU A 407 13.82 15.55 17.48
CA LEU A 407 13.71 16.93 17.02
C LEU A 407 14.09 16.98 15.55
N TYR A 408 13.13 17.27 14.66
CA TYR A 408 13.43 17.44 13.25
C TYR A 408 13.56 18.92 12.89
N PRO A 409 14.49 19.30 11.99
CA PRO A 409 14.55 20.65 11.45
C PRO A 409 13.23 20.99 10.73
N GLY A 410 12.55 22.06 11.16
CA GLY A 410 11.33 22.53 10.51
C GLY A 410 10.15 21.54 10.50
N ASP A 411 10.13 20.58 11.45
CA ASP A 411 9.18 19.45 11.48
C ASP A 411 9.24 18.55 10.23
N GLU A 412 10.35 18.58 9.48
CA GLU A 412 10.56 17.72 8.32
C GLU A 412 11.11 16.34 8.73
N HIS A 413 10.22 15.38 8.89
CA HIS A 413 10.53 13.97 9.19
C HIS A 413 11.06 13.17 7.97
N GLY A 414 11.52 13.88 6.93
CA GLY A 414 11.83 13.33 5.62
C GLY A 414 13.16 12.57 5.57
N TRP A 415 13.30 11.75 4.52
CA TRP A 415 14.55 11.08 4.19
C TRP A 415 15.17 11.77 2.96
N ALA A 416 16.43 12.19 3.07
CA ALA A 416 17.21 12.81 2.01
C ALA A 416 18.10 11.78 1.30
N ARG A 417 18.33 11.96 0.00
CA ARG A 417 19.29 11.14 -0.77
C ARG A 417 20.71 11.70 -0.75
N ASP A 418 20.84 12.96 -0.36
CA ASP A 418 22.10 13.67 -0.24
C ASP A 418 22.41 13.83 1.25
N ILE A 419 23.60 13.39 1.66
CA ILE A 419 24.01 13.45 3.07
C ILE A 419 24.36 14.89 3.48
N ASP A 420 24.82 15.70 2.53
CA ASP A 420 25.19 17.11 2.74
C ASP A 420 23.94 17.95 3.11
N ALA A 421 22.73 17.45 2.81
CA ALA A 421 21.48 18.06 3.28
C ALA A 421 21.33 18.01 4.82
N LEU A 422 22.17 17.25 5.51
CA LEU A 422 22.17 17.10 6.97
C LEU A 422 23.25 17.92 7.67
N ASP A 423 24.03 18.72 6.93
CA ASP A 423 25.05 19.58 7.52
C ASP A 423 24.48 20.44 8.66
N GLY A 424 25.22 20.52 9.76
CA GLY A 424 24.79 21.20 10.98
C GLY A 424 23.94 20.36 11.93
N LEU A 425 23.57 19.12 11.57
CA LEU A 425 22.75 18.25 12.41
C LEU A 425 23.60 17.24 13.16
N ARG A 426 23.61 17.33 14.49
CA ARG A 426 24.44 16.50 15.39
C ARG A 426 24.23 14.99 15.21
N TYR A 427 22.98 14.57 15.03
CA TYR A 427 22.61 13.18 14.93
C TYR A 427 22.24 12.82 13.50
N ILE A 428 22.67 11.64 13.05
CA ILE A 428 22.33 11.09 11.72
C ILE A 428 21.79 9.66 11.86
N GLN A 429 20.78 9.34 11.06
CA GLN A 429 20.29 7.99 10.87
C GLN A 429 20.29 7.65 9.38
N ILE A 430 20.58 6.39 9.06
CA ILE A 430 20.68 5.89 7.69
C ILE A 430 19.62 4.82 7.46
N ARG A 431 18.87 4.95 6.37
CA ARG A 431 18.01 3.92 5.81
C ARG A 431 18.71 3.28 4.63
N ILE A 432 18.94 1.98 4.74
CA ILE A 432 19.54 1.15 3.71
C ILE A 432 18.39 0.41 3.02
N THR A 433 18.19 0.69 1.73
CA THR A 433 17.22 -0.01 0.89
C THR A 433 17.96 -0.93 -0.07
N PHE A 434 17.78 -2.22 0.11
CA PHE A 434 18.20 -3.24 -0.85
C PHE A 434 17.09 -3.45 -1.86
N ALA A 435 17.41 -3.33 -3.16
CA ALA A 435 16.51 -3.67 -4.24
C ALA A 435 17.06 -4.88 -5.01
N SER A 436 16.34 -5.99 -4.90
CA SER A 436 16.68 -7.25 -5.57
C SER A 436 16.20 -7.26 -7.03
N ASN A 437 16.84 -8.08 -7.85
CA ASN A 437 16.40 -8.29 -9.22
C ASN A 437 15.35 -9.41 -9.21
N VAL A 438 14.09 -9.05 -9.46
CA VAL A 438 12.97 -10.00 -9.40
C VAL A 438 12.93 -10.99 -10.56
N GLU A 439 13.59 -10.69 -11.68
CA GLU A 439 13.65 -11.56 -12.86
C GLU A 439 14.73 -12.62 -12.71
N SER A 440 15.93 -12.21 -12.28
CA SER A 440 17.07 -13.13 -12.12
C SER A 440 17.18 -13.76 -10.73
N GLY A 441 16.48 -13.21 -9.74
CA GLY A 441 16.61 -13.60 -8.34
C GLY A 441 17.93 -13.16 -7.68
N LEU A 442 18.75 -12.36 -8.38
CA LEU A 442 19.99 -11.83 -7.82
C LEU A 442 19.69 -10.85 -6.68
N LEU A 443 20.51 -10.94 -5.63
CA LEU A 443 20.38 -10.12 -4.43
C LEU A 443 21.59 -9.18 -4.31
N PRO A 444 21.40 -7.90 -3.99
CA PRO A 444 22.48 -7.02 -3.59
C PRO A 444 23.10 -7.48 -2.26
N GLU A 445 24.32 -7.02 -1.98
CA GLU A 445 24.98 -7.23 -0.68
C GLU A 445 25.63 -5.92 -0.20
N LEU A 446 25.77 -5.78 1.12
CA LEU A 446 26.45 -4.67 1.77
C LEU A 446 27.47 -5.24 2.76
N ASP A 447 28.74 -5.09 2.44
CA ASP A 447 29.87 -5.51 3.26
C ASP A 447 30.22 -4.42 4.29
N SER A 448 30.55 -3.23 3.79
CA SER A 448 30.93 -2.10 4.65
C SER A 448 30.19 -0.82 4.27
N LEU A 449 29.76 -0.08 5.29
CA LEU A 449 29.27 1.29 5.19
C LEU A 449 30.14 2.18 6.08
N ALA A 450 30.73 3.21 5.48
CA ALA A 450 31.47 4.23 6.23
C ALA A 450 30.97 5.62 5.82
N PHE A 451 30.72 6.48 6.80
CA PHE A 451 30.47 7.90 6.60
C PHE A 451 31.52 8.69 7.35
N ALA A 452 31.84 9.87 6.84
CA ALA A 452 32.81 10.77 7.45
C ALA A 452 32.15 12.13 7.67
N PHE A 453 32.63 12.85 8.68
CA PHE A 453 32.22 14.21 8.96
C PHE A 453 33.39 15.02 9.53
N LEU A 454 33.36 16.33 9.35
CA LEU A 454 34.27 17.27 9.99
C LEU A 454 33.57 17.90 11.19
N ARG A 455 34.21 17.86 12.36
CA ARG A 455 33.77 18.62 13.55
C ARG A 455 34.23 20.07 13.38
N ARG A 456 33.30 21.02 13.31
CA ARG A 456 33.59 22.46 13.28
C ARG A 456 33.51 23.11 14.66
#